data_AF-A0A834MUB6-F1
#
_entry.id   AF-A0A834MUB6-F1
#
_cell.length_a   1.000
_cell.length_b   1.000
_cell.length_c   1.000
_cell.angle_alpha   90.00
_cell.angle_beta   90.00
_cell.angle_gamma   90.00
#
_symmetry.space_group_name_H-M   'P 1'
#
loop_
_entity.id
_entity.type
_entity.pdbx_description
1 polymer ?
#
loop_
_entity_poly.entity_id
_entity_poly.type
_entity_poly.pdbx_seq_one_letter_code
_entity_poly.pdbx_strand_id
1 'polypeptide(L)'
;MNFDLCIDEYTHDIPGVMYVTNNIPGPGINVDDFESVFTSGCSCTLECSKCTCTRGSANYINDCIVEEKLSVPILECNPYCTCSQNCGNRLVQRGPLNSLQVIKVAKKGLGLITTTLIKKGQFICEYAGEIISIDEARRRVEANKNDNSMNYVLVVSEHIGEQIIVTCVDPKYFGNIGRYSNHSCQPNANLVPVRVESVTPRLCLFASKDIENGEEITFNYASGVNSDHHLSDTPCFCGFSNCLGYLPHNSI
;
A
#
# COMPACT_ATOMS: atom_id res chain seq x y z
N MET A 1 24.50 -4.21 -16.08
CA MET A 1 24.32 -3.83 -14.67
C MET A 1 23.44 -4.90 -14.06
N ASN A 2 23.97 -5.68 -13.12
CA ASN A 2 23.15 -6.54 -12.29
C ASN A 2 22.29 -5.61 -11.45
N PHE A 3 20.98 -5.60 -11.71
CA PHE A 3 20.03 -5.05 -10.76
C PHE A 3 19.95 -6.08 -9.65
N ASP A 4 20.61 -5.81 -8.52
CA ASP A 4 20.31 -6.54 -7.30
C ASP A 4 18.80 -6.41 -7.09
N LEU A 5 18.11 -7.56 -7.07
CA LEU A 5 16.74 -7.61 -6.60
C LEU A 5 16.75 -6.93 -5.22
N CYS A 6 15.90 -5.93 -5.03
CA CYS A 6 15.72 -5.29 -3.72
C CYS A 6 15.07 -6.35 -2.81
N ILE A 7 15.90 -7.19 -2.20
CA ILE A 7 15.42 -8.15 -1.21
C ILE A 7 14.91 -7.31 -0.04
N ASP A 8 13.65 -7.53 0.34
CA ASP A 8 13.08 -6.88 1.51
C ASP A 8 13.78 -7.42 2.77
N GLU A 9 14.75 -6.67 3.27
CA GLU A 9 15.58 -7.03 4.43
C GLU A 9 15.11 -6.32 5.71
N TYR A 10 13.96 -5.64 5.70
CA TYR A 10 13.44 -4.98 6.89
C TYR A 10 12.96 -5.98 7.93
N THR A 11 13.00 -5.55 9.19
CA THR A 11 12.53 -6.33 10.35
C THR A 11 11.73 -5.44 11.30
N HIS A 12 11.19 -6.05 12.36
CA HIS A 12 10.56 -5.33 13.46
C HIS A 12 11.34 -5.55 14.75
N ASP A 13 11.60 -4.45 15.47
CA ASP A 13 12.16 -4.48 16.82
C ASP A 13 11.07 -4.45 17.91
N ILE A 14 9.80 -4.65 17.52
CA ILE A 14 8.64 -4.57 18.41
C ILE A 14 8.23 -5.97 18.84
N PRO A 15 8.19 -6.27 20.16
CA PRO A 15 7.72 -7.55 20.65
C PRO A 15 6.29 -7.86 20.18
N GLY A 16 6.07 -9.09 19.69
CA GLY A 16 4.76 -9.55 19.25
C GLY A 16 4.30 -9.04 17.89
N VAL A 17 5.17 -8.37 17.13
CA VAL A 17 4.91 -8.00 15.73
C VAL A 17 5.86 -8.79 14.83
N MET A 18 5.29 -9.56 13.91
CA MET A 18 6.00 -10.38 12.93
C MET A 18 6.14 -9.61 11.62
N TYR A 19 7.34 -9.60 11.03
CA TYR A 19 7.55 -9.02 9.70
C TYR A 19 7.02 -9.98 8.63
N VAL A 20 6.17 -9.49 7.74
CA VAL A 20 5.74 -10.18 6.52
C VAL A 20 6.05 -9.30 5.32
N THR A 21 6.58 -9.85 4.23
CA THR A 21 6.93 -9.07 3.04
C THR A 21 5.71 -8.66 2.23
N ASN A 22 4.69 -9.52 2.22
CA ASN A 22 3.45 -9.37 1.47
C ASN A 22 2.25 -9.74 2.36
N ASN A 23 1.06 -9.50 1.82
CA ASN A 23 -0.19 -9.86 2.48
C ASN A 23 -0.26 -11.35 2.82
N ILE A 24 -0.88 -11.67 3.96
CA ILE A 24 -1.16 -13.03 4.41
C ILE A 24 -2.68 -13.20 4.63
N PRO A 25 -3.23 -14.41 4.54
CA PRO A 25 -4.65 -14.61 4.83
C PRO A 25 -4.92 -14.39 6.33
N GLY A 26 -5.99 -13.67 6.65
CA GLY A 26 -6.44 -13.40 8.02
C GLY A 26 -7.84 -13.93 8.31
N PRO A 27 -8.41 -13.63 9.49
CA PRO A 27 -9.73 -14.15 9.86
C PRO A 27 -10.88 -13.61 8.98
N GLY A 28 -11.83 -14.50 8.70
CA GLY A 28 -13.11 -14.16 8.05
C GLY A 28 -13.09 -14.14 6.53
N ILE A 29 -11.93 -14.29 5.88
CA ILE A 29 -11.85 -14.38 4.42
C ILE A 29 -11.98 -15.82 3.93
N ASN A 30 -12.30 -15.97 2.65
CA ASN A 30 -12.12 -17.23 1.94
C ASN A 30 -10.65 -17.37 1.51
N VAL A 31 -9.96 -18.38 2.02
CA VAL A 31 -8.54 -18.62 1.72
C VAL A 31 -8.32 -19.02 0.26
N ASP A 32 -9.23 -19.81 -0.32
CA ASP A 32 -9.14 -20.22 -1.72
C ASP A 32 -9.22 -19.01 -2.66
N ASP A 33 -10.07 -18.03 -2.32
CA ASP A 33 -10.19 -16.79 -3.10
C ASP A 33 -8.94 -15.91 -2.96
N PHE A 34 -8.32 -15.89 -1.77
CA PHE A 34 -7.07 -15.16 -1.53
C PHE A 34 -5.87 -15.77 -2.27
N GLU A 35 -5.78 -17.10 -2.29
CA GLU A 35 -4.71 -17.86 -2.97
C GLU A 35 -4.94 -18.00 -4.48
N SER A 36 -6.12 -17.60 -4.98
CA SER A 36 -6.46 -17.66 -6.40
C SER A 36 -5.58 -16.72 -7.24
N VAL A 37 -4.76 -17.32 -8.11
CA VAL A 37 -3.87 -16.59 -9.02
C VAL A 37 -4.44 -16.50 -10.43
N PHE A 38 -4.06 -15.45 -11.15
CA PHE A 38 -4.34 -15.32 -12.57
C PHE A 38 -3.72 -16.49 -13.34
N THR A 39 -4.48 -17.10 -14.23
CA THR A 39 -4.03 -18.23 -15.06
C THR A 39 -3.56 -17.78 -16.45
N SER A 40 -3.39 -16.48 -16.66
CA SER A 40 -3.04 -15.88 -17.94
C SER A 40 -2.13 -14.67 -17.75
N GLY A 41 -1.25 -14.46 -18.73
CA GLY A 41 -0.33 -13.33 -18.80
C GLY A 41 -0.20 -12.81 -20.23
N CYS A 42 0.60 -11.77 -20.42
CA CYS A 42 0.91 -11.27 -21.76
C CYS A 42 1.94 -12.18 -22.47
N SER A 43 1.89 -12.19 -23.80
CA SER A 43 2.87 -12.87 -24.67
C SER A 43 3.95 -11.92 -25.22
N CYS A 44 4.21 -10.80 -24.52
CA CYS A 44 5.18 -9.80 -24.98
C CYS A 44 6.62 -10.31 -24.86
N THR A 45 7.46 -9.92 -25.82
CA THR A 45 8.89 -10.33 -25.88
C THR A 45 9.87 -9.16 -25.76
N LEU A 46 9.49 -7.95 -26.21
CA LEU A 46 10.33 -6.75 -26.14
C LEU A 46 10.02 -5.89 -24.92
N GLU A 47 8.82 -5.34 -24.85
CA GLU A 47 8.38 -4.46 -23.78
C GLU A 47 6.88 -4.61 -23.50
N CYS A 48 6.46 -4.30 -22.27
CA CYS A 48 5.06 -4.31 -21.87
C CYS A 48 4.55 -2.88 -21.66
N SER A 49 4.70 -2.01 -22.67
CA SER A 49 4.13 -0.67 -22.66
C SER A 49 2.67 -0.68 -23.14
N LYS A 50 2.34 -1.56 -24.09
CA LYS A 50 1.00 -1.75 -24.67
C LYS A 50 0.63 -3.23 -24.72
N CYS A 51 0.15 -3.78 -23.61
CA CYS A 51 -0.29 -5.18 -23.55
C CYS A 51 -1.53 -5.36 -22.69
N THR A 52 -2.01 -6.60 -22.58
CA THR A 52 -3.17 -6.96 -21.75
C THR A 52 -2.96 -6.61 -20.28
N CYS A 53 -1.75 -6.78 -19.74
CA CYS A 53 -1.42 -6.39 -18.36
C CYS A 53 -1.52 -4.87 -18.16
N THR A 54 -1.10 -4.08 -19.15
CA THR A 54 -1.10 -2.60 -19.04
C THR A 54 -2.37 -1.94 -19.54
N ARG A 55 -3.32 -2.73 -20.08
CA ARG A 55 -4.57 -2.25 -20.69
C ARG A 55 -4.35 -1.17 -21.76
N GLY A 56 -3.27 -1.33 -22.53
CA GLY A 56 -2.95 -0.47 -23.68
C GLY A 56 -2.12 0.79 -23.39
N SER A 57 -1.73 1.06 -22.13
CA SER A 57 -0.81 2.16 -21.79
C SER A 57 0.08 1.81 -20.59
N ALA A 58 1.35 2.22 -20.60
CA ALA A 58 2.32 1.85 -19.56
C ALA A 58 1.82 2.24 -18.15
N ASN A 59 1.99 1.33 -17.19
CA ASN A 59 1.72 1.64 -15.78
C ASN A 59 2.82 2.50 -15.17
N TYR A 60 4.07 2.27 -15.61
CA TYR A 60 5.26 2.91 -15.08
C TYR A 60 6.18 3.41 -16.21
N ILE A 61 6.86 4.53 -15.95
CA ILE A 61 7.93 5.07 -16.79
C ILE A 61 9.08 5.45 -15.86
N ASN A 62 10.28 4.93 -16.14
CA ASN A 62 11.47 5.16 -15.30
C ASN A 62 11.24 4.84 -13.82
N ASP A 63 10.61 3.69 -13.54
CA ASP A 63 10.25 3.22 -12.19
C ASP A 63 9.31 4.17 -11.39
N CYS A 64 8.65 5.10 -12.09
CA CYS A 64 7.58 5.95 -11.53
C CYS A 64 6.22 5.59 -12.13
N ILE A 65 5.17 5.59 -11.29
CA ILE A 65 3.78 5.47 -11.73
C ILE A 65 3.39 6.64 -12.64
N VAL A 66 2.67 6.31 -13.72
CA VAL A 66 2.10 7.28 -14.65
C VAL A 66 0.87 7.94 -14.00
N GLU A 67 0.71 9.27 -14.12
CA GLU A 67 -0.31 10.02 -13.37
C GLU A 67 -1.74 9.57 -13.68
N GLU A 68 -2.02 9.22 -14.93
CA GLU A 68 -3.30 8.66 -15.37
C GLU A 68 -3.62 7.29 -14.76
N LYS A 69 -2.63 6.63 -14.15
CA LYS A 69 -2.78 5.30 -13.52
C LYS A 69 -3.17 5.37 -12.06
N LEU A 70 -3.10 6.54 -11.42
CA LEU A 70 -3.47 6.73 -10.02
C LEU A 70 -4.95 6.45 -9.73
N SER A 71 -5.82 6.55 -10.74
CA SER A 71 -7.28 6.42 -10.61
C SER A 71 -7.87 5.18 -11.28
N VAL A 72 -7.04 4.28 -11.80
CA VAL A 72 -7.50 3.06 -12.50
C VAL A 72 -6.83 1.82 -11.92
N PRO A 73 -7.46 0.64 -11.99
CA PRO A 73 -6.84 -0.58 -11.48
C PRO A 73 -5.56 -0.92 -12.25
N ILE A 74 -4.47 -1.12 -11.51
CA ILE A 74 -3.17 -1.49 -12.06
C ILE A 74 -3.01 -3.01 -12.02
N LEU A 75 -2.51 -3.58 -13.11
CA LEU A 75 -2.12 -4.98 -13.22
C LEU A 75 -0.66 -5.05 -13.69
N GLU A 76 0.20 -5.60 -12.85
CA GLU A 76 1.58 -5.91 -13.23
C GLU A 76 1.66 -7.18 -14.08
N CYS A 77 2.80 -7.38 -14.73
CA CYS A 77 3.12 -8.67 -15.31
C CYS A 77 3.36 -9.70 -14.20
N ASN A 78 2.87 -10.91 -14.42
CA ASN A 78 2.85 -12.00 -13.45
C ASN A 78 3.70 -13.19 -13.93
N PRO A 79 3.84 -14.27 -13.15
CA PRO A 79 4.62 -15.45 -13.55
C PRO A 79 4.16 -16.14 -14.84
N TYR A 80 2.92 -15.93 -15.27
CA TYR A 80 2.36 -16.47 -16.52
C TYR A 80 2.64 -15.58 -17.75
N CYS A 81 3.28 -14.41 -17.57
CA CYS A 81 3.73 -13.58 -18.68
C CYS A 81 5.05 -14.09 -19.26
N THR A 82 5.21 -14.02 -20.58
CA THR A 82 6.47 -14.41 -21.27
C THR A 82 7.54 -13.32 -21.23
N CYS A 83 7.21 -12.12 -20.75
CA CYS A 83 8.13 -11.00 -20.69
C CYS A 83 9.21 -11.21 -19.63
N SER A 84 10.36 -10.55 -19.82
CA SER A 84 11.52 -10.63 -18.91
C SER A 84 11.17 -10.32 -17.46
N GLN A 85 11.96 -10.85 -16.52
CA GLN A 85 11.91 -10.47 -15.10
C GLN A 85 12.25 -8.99 -14.89
N ASN A 86 13.04 -8.41 -15.81
CA ASN A 86 13.36 -6.98 -15.83
C ASN A 86 12.30 -6.14 -16.58
N CYS A 87 11.10 -6.68 -16.82
CA CYS A 87 10.04 -5.95 -17.48
C CYS A 87 9.68 -4.68 -16.69
N GLY A 88 9.51 -3.55 -17.38
CA GLY A 88 9.11 -2.28 -16.77
C GLY A 88 7.72 -2.31 -16.11
N ASN A 89 6.91 -3.34 -16.39
CA ASN A 89 5.62 -3.60 -15.73
C ASN A 89 5.72 -4.61 -14.57
N ARG A 90 6.92 -4.76 -13.98
CA ARG A 90 7.21 -5.57 -12.79
C ARG A 90 7.96 -4.70 -11.78
N LEU A 91 7.29 -3.70 -11.20
CA LEU A 91 7.89 -2.70 -10.32
C LEU A 91 7.64 -3.06 -8.85
N VAL A 92 6.38 -3.18 -8.42
CA VAL A 92 6.05 -3.37 -6.99
C VAL A 92 6.50 -4.73 -6.48
N GLN A 93 6.51 -5.74 -7.35
CA GLN A 93 7.03 -7.08 -7.04
C GLN A 93 8.55 -7.12 -6.77
N ARG A 94 9.28 -6.01 -7.00
CA ARG A 94 10.71 -5.89 -6.68
C ARG A 94 10.98 -5.53 -5.22
N GLY A 95 9.96 -5.30 -4.41
CA GLY A 95 10.11 -4.96 -3.00
C GLY A 95 10.27 -3.46 -2.71
N PRO A 96 10.28 -3.09 -1.42
CA PRO A 96 10.35 -1.70 -1.00
C PRO A 96 11.70 -1.05 -1.33
N LEU A 97 11.75 0.28 -1.28
CA LEU A 97 13.02 1.02 -1.32
C LEU A 97 13.89 0.64 -0.12
N ASN A 98 15.21 0.51 -0.33
CA ASN A 98 16.18 0.23 0.75
C ASN A 98 16.57 1.49 1.57
N SER A 99 16.02 2.65 1.22
CA SER A 99 16.34 3.93 1.87
C SER A 99 15.41 4.26 3.05
N LEU A 100 14.53 3.36 3.46
CA LEU A 100 13.51 3.63 4.47
C LEU A 100 14.04 3.39 5.88
N GLN A 101 13.58 4.19 6.84
CA GLN A 101 13.97 4.04 8.24
C GLN A 101 12.81 4.35 9.18
N VAL A 102 12.67 3.56 10.24
CA VAL A 102 11.69 3.78 11.29
C VAL A 102 12.28 4.70 12.36
N ILE A 103 11.57 5.77 12.70
CA ILE A 103 11.97 6.72 13.75
C ILE A 103 10.83 6.95 14.74
N LYS A 104 11.15 7.50 15.92
CA LYS A 104 10.12 8.06 16.82
C LYS A 104 9.71 9.44 16.32
N VAL A 105 8.43 9.63 16.11
CA VAL A 105 7.84 10.92 15.74
C VAL A 105 7.01 11.45 16.90
N ALA A 106 7.28 12.70 17.28
CA ALA A 106 6.62 13.34 18.41
C ALA A 106 5.09 13.27 18.27
N LYS A 107 4.41 12.81 19.32
CA LYS A 107 2.94 12.65 19.42
C LYS A 107 2.30 11.62 18.47
N LYS A 108 3.04 11.03 17.53
CA LYS A 108 2.54 10.04 16.55
C LYS A 108 3.07 8.63 16.80
N GLY A 109 4.05 8.47 17.70
CA GLY A 109 4.64 7.16 17.99
C GLY A 109 5.80 6.86 17.06
N LEU A 110 5.74 5.76 16.32
CA LEU A 110 6.72 5.44 15.28
C LEU A 110 6.27 6.02 13.93
N GLY A 111 7.23 6.39 13.10
CA GLY A 111 7.00 6.92 11.76
C GLY A 111 8.03 6.40 10.78
N LEU A 112 7.70 6.43 9.50
CA LEU A 112 8.59 6.04 8.40
C LEU A 112 9.19 7.28 7.75
N ILE A 113 10.51 7.31 7.59
CA ILE A 113 11.22 8.34 6.82
C ILE A 113 12.01 7.71 5.68
N THR A 114 12.50 8.54 4.76
CA THR A 114 13.52 8.16 3.78
C THR A 114 14.88 8.77 4.13
N THR A 115 15.96 8.08 3.78
CA THR A 115 17.36 8.52 3.92
C THR A 115 17.95 9.06 2.61
N THR A 116 17.16 9.05 1.54
CA THR A 116 17.50 9.59 0.22
C THR A 116 16.29 10.30 -0.39
N LEU A 117 16.52 11.16 -1.39
CA LEU A 117 15.43 11.73 -2.19
C LEU A 117 14.60 10.62 -2.85
N ILE A 118 13.27 10.69 -2.69
CA ILE A 118 12.31 9.87 -3.45
C ILE A 118 11.60 10.81 -4.43
N LYS A 119 11.61 10.47 -5.72
CA LYS A 119 10.99 11.31 -6.75
C LYS A 119 9.48 11.11 -6.81
N LYS A 120 8.73 12.13 -7.24
CA LYS A 120 7.30 12.02 -7.56
C LYS A 120 7.05 10.78 -8.43
N GLY A 121 6.07 9.99 -8.02
CA GLY A 121 5.62 8.78 -8.68
C GLY A 121 6.44 7.53 -8.37
N GLN A 122 7.58 7.63 -7.69
CA GLN A 122 8.40 6.47 -7.37
C GLN A 122 7.68 5.55 -6.37
N PHE A 123 7.78 4.22 -6.59
CA PHE A 123 7.28 3.23 -5.65
C PHE A 123 8.11 3.27 -4.35
N ILE A 124 7.43 3.24 -3.20
CA ILE A 124 8.05 3.32 -1.88
C ILE A 124 8.05 1.94 -1.21
N CYS A 125 6.88 1.42 -0.88
CA CYS A 125 6.68 0.12 -0.24
C CYS A 125 5.20 -0.29 -0.32
N GLU A 126 4.91 -1.56 -0.03
CA GLU A 126 3.52 -2.00 0.24
C GLU A 126 3.09 -1.57 1.65
N TYR A 127 1.79 -1.46 1.90
CA TYR A 127 1.15 -1.50 3.21
C TYR A 127 0.53 -2.89 3.35
N ALA A 128 1.30 -3.83 3.88
CA ALA A 128 0.97 -5.25 3.86
C ALA A 128 0.77 -5.81 5.27
N GLY A 129 -0.16 -6.76 5.39
CA GLY A 129 -0.46 -7.48 6.63
C GLY A 129 -1.51 -8.56 6.44
N GLU A 130 -2.31 -8.83 7.47
CA GLU A 130 -3.43 -9.77 7.35
C GLU A 130 -4.54 -9.18 6.45
N ILE A 131 -4.98 -9.93 5.44
CA ILE A 131 -6.23 -9.65 4.73
C ILE A 131 -7.38 -10.23 5.53
N ILE A 132 -8.28 -9.38 6.01
CA ILE A 132 -9.38 -9.75 6.90
C ILE A 132 -10.73 -9.43 6.26
N SER A 133 -11.80 -10.06 6.75
CA SER A 133 -13.15 -9.68 6.33
C SER A 133 -13.53 -8.31 6.87
N ILE A 134 -14.55 -7.69 6.26
CA ILE A 134 -15.11 -6.43 6.75
C ILE A 134 -15.66 -6.55 8.19
N ASP A 135 -16.26 -7.69 8.54
CA ASP A 135 -16.79 -7.91 9.89
C ASP A 135 -15.65 -8.06 10.92
N GLU A 136 -14.55 -8.72 10.54
CA GLU A 136 -13.36 -8.79 11.38
C GLU A 136 -12.70 -7.41 11.52
N ALA A 137 -12.66 -6.61 10.44
CA ALA A 137 -12.18 -5.23 10.49
C ALA A 137 -12.99 -4.39 11.49
N ARG A 138 -14.33 -4.44 11.43
CA ARG A 138 -15.20 -3.75 12.41
C ARG A 138 -14.91 -4.20 13.84
N ARG A 139 -14.81 -5.51 14.06
CA ARG A 139 -14.53 -6.09 15.38
C ARG A 139 -13.18 -5.63 15.92
N ARG A 140 -12.13 -5.63 15.10
CA ARG A 140 -10.78 -5.17 15.50
C ARG A 140 -10.74 -3.68 15.77
N VAL A 141 -11.39 -2.85 14.96
CA VAL A 141 -11.47 -1.40 15.19
C VAL A 141 -12.16 -1.08 16.52
N GLU A 142 -13.27 -1.74 16.82
CA GLU A 142 -14.00 -1.56 18.09
C GLU A 142 -13.19 -2.05 19.28
N ALA A 143 -12.53 -3.21 19.17
CA ALA A 143 -11.62 -3.70 20.23
C ALA A 143 -10.46 -2.73 20.45
N ASN A 144 -9.84 -2.21 19.38
CA ASN A 144 -8.73 -1.27 19.48
C ASN A 144 -9.16 0.02 20.20
N LYS A 145 -10.36 0.50 19.92
CA LYS A 145 -10.97 1.66 20.60
C LYS A 145 -11.17 1.40 22.09
N ASN A 146 -11.77 0.27 22.46
CA ASN A 146 -12.03 -0.10 23.86
C ASN A 146 -10.75 -0.27 24.67
N ASP A 147 -9.70 -0.80 24.05
CA ASP A 147 -8.39 -0.98 24.69
C ASP A 147 -7.51 0.28 24.65
N ASN A 148 -8.00 1.38 24.05
CA ASN A 148 -7.24 2.61 23.78
C ASN A 148 -5.88 2.31 23.09
N SER A 149 -5.90 1.36 22.15
CA SER A 149 -4.72 0.89 21.43
C SER A 149 -4.68 1.44 20.00
N MET A 150 -3.50 1.41 19.38
CA MET A 150 -3.36 1.87 17.99
C MET A 150 -4.16 1.00 17.02
N ASN A 151 -4.86 1.67 16.12
CA ASN A 151 -5.60 1.06 15.04
C ASN A 151 -4.78 1.08 13.74
N TYR A 152 -4.52 -0.09 13.19
CA TYR A 152 -3.78 -0.28 11.94
C TYR A 152 -4.66 -0.74 10.78
N VAL A 153 -5.93 -1.07 11.07
CA VAL A 153 -6.90 -1.54 10.08
C VAL A 153 -7.10 -0.47 9.01
N LEU A 154 -6.80 -0.84 7.77
CA LEU A 154 -6.98 -0.01 6.58
C LEU A 154 -8.02 -0.67 5.69
N VAL A 155 -9.08 0.07 5.35
CA VAL A 155 -10.15 -0.38 4.47
C VAL A 155 -10.12 0.44 3.20
N VAL A 156 -9.96 -0.23 2.05
CA VAL A 156 -9.86 0.42 0.73
C VAL A 156 -10.96 -0.11 -0.17
N SER A 157 -11.73 0.81 -0.74
CA SER A 157 -12.82 0.51 -1.66
C SER A 157 -12.47 0.93 -3.09
N GLU A 158 -12.35 -0.06 -3.99
CA GLU A 158 -12.13 0.14 -5.42
C GLU A 158 -13.47 0.05 -6.17
N HIS A 159 -13.76 1.03 -7.02
CA HIS A 159 -14.93 1.00 -7.90
C HIS A 159 -14.49 0.53 -9.28
N ILE A 160 -14.95 -0.66 -9.69
CA ILE A 160 -14.65 -1.26 -10.99
C ILE A 160 -15.97 -1.44 -11.75
N GLY A 161 -16.31 -0.45 -12.57
CA GLY A 161 -17.63 -0.38 -13.20
C GLY A 161 -18.71 -0.21 -12.12
N GLU A 162 -19.66 -1.13 -12.09
CA GLU A 162 -20.74 -1.16 -11.08
C GLU A 162 -20.36 -1.95 -9.81
N GLN A 163 -19.21 -2.63 -9.81
CA GLN A 163 -18.76 -3.44 -8.68
C GLN A 163 -17.88 -2.61 -7.73
N ILE A 164 -18.08 -2.82 -6.43
CA ILE A 164 -17.22 -2.28 -5.38
C ILE A 164 -16.44 -3.44 -4.77
N ILE A 165 -15.12 -3.39 -4.87
CA ILE A 165 -14.22 -4.33 -4.21
C ILE A 165 -13.70 -3.66 -2.95
N VAL A 166 -13.93 -4.28 -1.79
CA VAL A 166 -13.46 -3.79 -0.50
C VAL A 166 -12.33 -4.69 -0.01
N THR A 167 -11.16 -4.10 0.21
CA THR A 167 -9.99 -4.80 0.78
C THR A 167 -9.72 -4.26 2.17
N CYS A 168 -9.68 -5.12 3.17
CA CYS A 168 -9.31 -4.77 4.54
C CYS A 168 -7.96 -5.38 4.88
N VAL A 169 -6.99 -4.56 5.27
CA VAL A 169 -5.64 -4.98 5.65
C VAL A 169 -5.38 -4.56 7.09
N ASP A 170 -4.89 -5.47 7.92
CA ASP A 170 -4.46 -5.18 9.29
C ASP A 170 -3.02 -5.63 9.55
N PRO A 171 -2.06 -4.69 9.58
CA PRO A 171 -0.67 -4.97 9.91
C PRO A 171 -0.34 -4.84 11.40
N LYS A 172 -1.33 -4.91 12.30
CA LYS A 172 -1.09 -4.76 13.75
C LYS A 172 -0.10 -5.78 14.30
N TYR A 173 -0.30 -7.06 13.99
CA TYR A 173 0.54 -8.17 14.48
C TYR A 173 1.42 -8.80 13.40
N PHE A 174 0.97 -8.82 12.14
CA PHE A 174 1.75 -9.27 10.99
C PHE A 174 1.78 -8.14 9.99
N GLY A 175 2.90 -7.45 9.86
CA GLY A 175 2.99 -6.27 9.00
C GLY A 175 4.34 -6.16 8.32
N ASN A 176 4.41 -5.32 7.29
CA ASN A 176 5.68 -4.94 6.66
C ASN A 176 6.14 -3.55 7.11
N ILE A 177 7.19 -3.01 6.49
CA ILE A 177 7.71 -1.66 6.78
C ILE A 177 6.65 -0.54 6.59
N GLY A 178 5.66 -0.75 5.72
CA GLY A 178 4.61 0.22 5.41
C GLY A 178 3.71 0.56 6.60
N ARG A 179 3.58 -0.32 7.60
CA ARG A 179 2.78 -0.12 8.82
C ARG A 179 3.18 1.11 9.64
N TYR A 180 4.38 1.66 9.41
CA TYR A 180 4.91 2.84 10.08
C TYR A 180 4.60 4.16 9.36
N SER A 181 3.94 4.11 8.20
CA SER A 181 3.57 5.32 7.46
C SER A 181 2.39 6.00 8.14
N ASN A 182 2.61 7.20 8.69
CA ASN A 182 1.60 7.93 9.44
C ASN A 182 0.59 8.66 8.54
N HIS A 183 -0.50 9.10 9.15
CA HIS A 183 -1.45 10.00 8.49
C HIS A 183 -0.89 11.42 8.33
N SER A 184 -1.22 12.06 7.19
CA SER A 184 -1.20 13.51 7.03
C SER A 184 -2.42 14.01 6.26
N CYS A 185 -2.93 15.19 6.62
CA CYS A 185 -3.97 15.90 5.85
C CYS A 185 -3.40 16.60 4.60
N GLN A 186 -2.06 16.67 4.48
CA GLN A 186 -1.32 17.01 3.26
C GLN A 186 -0.25 15.95 3.03
N PRO A 187 -0.65 14.75 2.56
CA PRO A 187 0.27 13.62 2.43
C PRO A 187 1.28 13.84 1.29
N ASN A 188 2.38 13.11 1.36
CA ASN A 188 3.40 13.03 0.31
C ASN A 188 3.45 11.67 -0.40
N ALA A 189 2.56 10.74 -0.05
CA ALA A 189 2.35 9.48 -0.74
C ALA A 189 0.87 9.22 -1.06
N ASN A 190 0.62 8.56 -2.19
CA ASN A 190 -0.65 8.02 -2.61
C ASN A 190 -0.69 6.51 -2.34
N LEU A 191 -1.81 6.01 -1.84
CA LEU A 191 -2.08 4.58 -1.71
C LEU A 191 -2.79 4.08 -2.97
N VAL A 192 -2.16 3.14 -3.68
CA VAL A 192 -2.63 2.63 -4.97
C VAL A 192 -2.78 1.11 -4.90
N PRO A 193 -3.98 0.56 -5.14
CA PRO A 193 -4.18 -0.88 -5.29
C PRO A 193 -3.51 -1.42 -6.56
N VAL A 194 -2.59 -2.36 -6.41
CA VAL A 194 -1.87 -3.00 -7.53
C VAL A 194 -2.06 -4.51 -7.48
N ARG A 195 -2.55 -5.09 -8.58
CA ARG A 195 -2.67 -6.56 -8.72
C ARG A 195 -1.43 -7.10 -9.43
N VAL A 196 -0.88 -8.19 -8.92
CA VAL A 196 0.29 -8.87 -9.51
C VAL A 196 -0.09 -10.30 -9.86
N GLU A 197 -0.09 -11.21 -8.90
CA GLU A 197 -0.42 -12.62 -9.14
C GLU A 197 -1.89 -12.94 -8.96
N SER A 198 -2.59 -12.25 -8.05
CA SER A 198 -3.97 -12.55 -7.66
C SER A 198 -4.92 -11.36 -7.81
N VAL A 199 -6.21 -11.65 -7.62
CA VAL A 199 -7.28 -10.63 -7.59
C VAL A 199 -7.22 -9.74 -6.35
N THR A 200 -6.62 -10.23 -5.26
CA THR A 200 -6.39 -9.46 -4.04
C THR A 200 -5.31 -8.42 -4.31
N PRO A 201 -5.61 -7.12 -4.19
CA PRO A 201 -4.63 -6.09 -4.47
C PRO A 201 -3.57 -6.01 -3.37
N ARG A 202 -2.35 -5.62 -3.77
CA ARG A 202 -1.32 -5.09 -2.89
C ARG A 202 -1.55 -3.59 -2.75
N LEU A 203 -1.67 -3.10 -1.52
CA LEU A 203 -1.84 -1.66 -1.28
C LEU A 203 -0.47 -1.00 -1.31
N CYS A 204 -0.16 -0.24 -2.36
CA CYS A 204 1.19 0.24 -2.63
C CYS A 204 1.28 1.75 -2.39
N LEU A 205 2.30 2.20 -1.68
CA LEU A 205 2.61 3.60 -1.50
C LEU A 205 3.50 4.09 -2.65
N PHE A 206 3.03 5.11 -3.36
CA PHE A 206 3.80 5.83 -4.38
C PHE A 206 3.94 7.30 -3.97
N ALA A 207 5.10 7.90 -4.18
CA ALA A 207 5.31 9.30 -3.85
C ALA A 207 4.37 10.20 -4.68
N SER A 208 3.61 11.10 -4.04
CA SER A 208 2.70 12.04 -4.73
C SER A 208 3.41 13.34 -5.14
N LYS A 209 4.56 13.61 -4.53
CA LYS A 209 5.51 14.69 -4.80
C LYS A 209 6.92 14.19 -4.45
N ASP A 210 7.95 14.98 -4.74
CA ASP A 210 9.29 14.67 -4.26
C ASP A 210 9.30 14.65 -2.71
N ILE A 211 9.99 13.68 -2.12
CA ILE A 211 10.14 13.49 -0.66
C ILE A 211 11.61 13.58 -0.33
N GLU A 212 11.99 14.59 0.45
CA GLU A 212 13.39 14.89 0.74
C GLU A 212 14.00 13.92 1.77
N ASN A 213 15.34 13.85 1.80
CA ASN A 213 16.06 13.10 2.82
C ASN A 213 15.66 13.55 4.25
N GLY A 214 15.24 12.61 5.07
CA GLY A 214 14.78 12.83 6.44
C GLY A 214 13.31 13.22 6.56
N GLU A 215 12.59 13.40 5.44
CA GLU A 215 11.16 13.68 5.45
C GLU A 215 10.34 12.42 5.80
N GLU A 216 9.29 12.61 6.58
CA GLU A 216 8.36 11.54 6.96
C GLU A 216 7.42 11.20 5.80
N ILE A 217 7.30 9.91 5.51
CA ILE A 217 6.41 9.37 4.49
C ILE A 217 5.03 9.22 5.11
N THR A 218 4.06 9.93 4.53
CA THR A 218 2.69 9.99 5.04
C THR A 218 1.67 9.85 3.91
N PHE A 219 0.54 9.22 4.24
CA PHE A 219 -0.59 9.08 3.32
C PHE A 219 -1.90 9.46 4.03
N ASN A 220 -2.98 9.61 3.27
CA ASN A 220 -4.29 9.86 3.86
C ASN A 220 -4.96 8.53 4.25
N TYR A 221 -5.30 8.36 5.53
CA TYR A 221 -5.89 7.12 6.06
C TYR A 221 -7.32 6.88 5.58
N ALA A 222 -7.99 7.91 5.05
CA ALA A 222 -9.30 7.80 4.43
C ALA A 222 -9.25 8.01 2.90
N SER A 223 -8.13 7.64 2.26
CA SER A 223 -8.06 7.61 0.80
C SER A 223 -9.04 6.57 0.22
N GLY A 224 -9.86 6.97 -0.76
CA GLY A 224 -10.88 6.13 -1.41
C GLY A 224 -11.82 6.96 -2.29
N VAL A 225 -12.65 6.30 -3.13
CA VAL A 225 -13.49 6.96 -4.16
C VAL A 225 -14.73 7.67 -3.58
N ASN A 226 -15.20 7.28 -2.40
CA ASN A 226 -16.33 7.94 -1.72
C ASN A 226 -15.83 8.66 -0.47
N SER A 227 -15.78 9.99 -0.56
CA SER A 227 -15.28 10.92 0.45
C SER A 227 -16.27 11.18 1.58
N ASP A 228 -16.90 10.14 2.13
CA ASP A 228 -17.58 10.24 3.42
C ASP A 228 -16.52 10.01 4.51
N HIS A 229 -15.71 11.05 4.74
CA HIS A 229 -14.67 11.01 5.76
C HIS A 229 -15.31 11.01 7.15
N HIS A 230 -15.22 9.87 7.83
CA HIS A 230 -15.51 9.81 9.25
C HIS A 230 -14.24 10.08 10.04
N LEU A 231 -14.40 10.78 11.17
CA LEU A 231 -13.31 11.08 12.09
C LEU A 231 -13.36 10.11 13.26
N SER A 232 -12.20 9.56 13.62
CA SER A 232 -12.03 8.82 14.86
C SER A 232 -11.90 9.76 16.07
N ASP A 233 -11.86 9.19 17.27
CA ASP A 233 -11.56 9.94 18.50
C ASP A 233 -10.04 10.20 18.69
N THR A 234 -9.20 9.72 17.76
CA THR A 234 -7.73 9.87 17.85
C THR A 234 -7.29 11.23 17.27
N PRO A 235 -6.63 12.11 18.04
CA PRO A 235 -6.20 13.41 17.52
C PRO A 235 -5.19 13.30 16.38
N CYS A 236 -5.33 14.16 15.38
CA CYS A 236 -4.38 14.27 14.29
C CYS A 236 -3.27 15.28 14.61
N PHE A 237 -2.02 14.83 14.50
CA PHE A 237 -0.83 15.65 14.75
C PHE A 237 0.00 15.91 13.48
N CYS A 238 -0.66 16.03 12.32
CA CYS A 238 0.03 16.26 11.04
C CYS A 238 0.66 17.67 10.91
N GLY A 239 0.21 18.64 11.71
CA GLY A 239 0.78 19.99 11.77
C GLY A 239 0.34 20.96 10.68
N PHE A 240 -0.51 20.53 9.73
CA PHE A 240 -1.02 21.39 8.67
C PHE A 240 -2.24 22.22 9.10
N SER A 241 -2.36 23.44 8.56
CA SER A 241 -3.43 24.38 8.91
C SER A 241 -4.82 23.94 8.45
N ASN A 242 -4.91 23.11 7.41
CA ASN A 242 -6.14 22.50 6.91
C ASN A 242 -6.47 21.16 7.59
N CYS A 243 -5.84 20.83 8.72
CA CYS A 243 -6.08 19.60 9.46
C CYS A 243 -7.52 19.54 10.01
N LEU A 244 -8.14 18.36 9.91
CA LEU A 244 -9.48 18.10 10.45
C LEU A 244 -9.50 17.89 11.98
N GLY A 245 -8.33 17.91 12.63
CA GLY A 245 -8.16 17.77 14.07
C GLY A 245 -8.08 16.32 14.57
N TYR A 246 -8.67 15.37 13.85
CA TYR A 246 -8.71 13.95 14.22
C TYR A 246 -8.34 13.06 13.03
N LEU A 247 -7.87 11.83 13.31
CA LEU A 247 -7.49 10.88 12.26
C LEU A 247 -8.74 10.43 11.49
N PRO A 248 -8.73 10.55 10.15
CA PRO A 248 -9.84 10.11 9.32
C PRO A 248 -9.75 8.61 9.06
N HIS A 249 -10.89 7.97 8.83
CA HIS A 249 -10.96 6.59 8.35
C HIS A 249 -12.10 6.42 7.33
N ASN A 250 -11.98 5.42 6.45
CA ASN A 250 -13.08 5.01 5.58
C ASN A 250 -14.18 4.33 6.38
N SER A 251 -15.44 4.41 5.90
CA SER A 251 -16.56 3.69 6.49
C SER A 251 -16.29 2.19 6.44
N ILE A 252 -16.55 1.50 7.56
CA ILE A 252 -16.40 0.06 7.71
C ILE A 252 -17.76 -0.56 7.92
#